data_AF-A0A3P1XIS4-F1
#
_entry.id   AF-A0A3P1XIS4-F1
#
_cell.length_a   1.000
_cell.length_b   1.000
_cell.length_c   1.000
_cell.angle_alpha   90.00
_cell.angle_beta   90.00
_cell.angle_gamma   90.00
#
_symmetry.space_group_name_H-M   'P 1'
#
loop_
_entity.id
_entity.type
_entity.pdbx_description
1 polymer ?
#
loop_
_entity_poly.entity_id
_entity_poly.type
_entity_poly.pdbx_seq_one_letter_code
_entity_poly.pdbx_strand_id
1 'polypeptide(L)' 'MKMIAAVGRNYEIGIGNELPWRCPTDLKLFKQLTKNATVVMGRKTMESLKRPLPERHNLVLTRSRGYIPNGFYPAG' A
#
# COMPACT_ATOMS: atom_id res chain seq x y z
N MET A 1 -11.58 10.21 7.36
CA MET A 1 -10.36 9.77 6.68
C MET A 1 -9.44 9.09 7.69
N LYS A 2 -8.78 7.98 7.34
CA LYS A 2 -7.89 7.23 8.24
C LYS A 2 -6.52 7.07 7.59
N MET A 3 -5.46 7.14 8.38
CA MET A 3 -4.10 6.73 7.98
C MET A 3 -3.76 5.45 8.74
N ILE A 4 -3.13 4.49 8.06
CA ILE A 4 -2.71 3.22 8.63
C ILE A 4 -1.26 2.97 8.19
N ALA A 5 -0.38 2.72 9.15
CA ALA A 5 1.01 2.37 8.91
C ALA A 5 1.51 1.44 10.04
N ALA A 6 2.39 0.51 9.68
CA ALA A 6 3.20 -0.22 10.66
C ALA A 6 4.49 0.57 10.89
N VAL A 7 4.81 0.85 12.15
CA VAL A 7 5.88 1.79 12.52
C VAL A 7 6.84 1.10 13.50
N GLY A 8 8.14 1.17 13.19
CA GLY A 8 9.21 0.65 14.04
C GLY A 8 9.49 1.55 15.25
N ARG A 9 10.47 1.16 16.08
CA ARG A 9 10.79 1.87 17.33
C ARG A 9 11.34 3.27 17.08
N ASN A 10 12.02 3.49 15.95
CA ASN A 10 12.57 4.79 15.56
C ASN A 10 11.82 5.37 14.35
N TYR A 11 10.51 5.12 14.27
CA TYR A 11 9.63 5.60 13.20
C TYR A 11 9.93 5.03 11.81
N GLU A 12 10.60 3.89 11.74
CA GLU A 12 10.86 3.21 10.47
C GLU A 12 9.56 2.69 9.86
N ILE A 13 9.39 2.83 8.54
CA ILE A 13 8.23 2.30 7.80
C ILE A 13 8.65 1.50 6.54
N GLY A 14 9.93 1.50 6.20
CA GLY A 14 10.45 0.91 4.98
C GLY A 14 11.95 1.09 4.81
N ILE A 15 12.60 0.16 4.11
CA ILE A 15 14.00 0.23 3.67
C ILE A 15 14.10 -0.38 2.27
N GLY A 16 14.72 0.31 1.31
CA GLY A 16 14.90 -0.22 -0.05
C GLY A 16 13.59 -0.55 -0.80
N ASN A 17 12.51 0.19 -0.57
CA ASN A 17 11.14 -0.12 -1.05
C ASN A 17 10.55 -1.44 -0.51
N GLU A 18 11.07 -1.96 0.60
CA GLU A 18 10.50 -3.13 1.29
C GLU A 18 10.22 -2.81 2.76
N LEU A 19 9.42 -3.66 3.40
CA LEU A 19 9.24 -3.61 4.85
C LEU A 19 10.51 -4.13 5.54
N PRO A 20 11.04 -3.45 6.57
CA PRO A 20 12.26 -3.89 7.26
C PRO A 20 12.08 -5.21 8.03
N TRP A 21 10.83 -5.66 8.20
CA TRP A 21 10.46 -6.87 8.91
C TRP A 21 9.39 -7.66 8.15
N ARG A 22 9.28 -8.94 8.50
CA ARG A 22 8.16 -9.80 8.08
C ARG A 22 7.26 -10.07 9.27
N CYS A 23 6.12 -9.39 9.33
CA CYS A 23 5.11 -9.60 10.37
C CYS A 23 3.77 -10.02 9.73
N PRO A 24 3.48 -11.33 9.63
CA PRO A 24 2.23 -11.80 9.03
C PRO A 24 0.98 -11.32 9.76
N THR A 25 1.05 -11.13 11.09
CA THR A 25 -0.06 -10.63 11.90
C THR A 25 -0.40 -9.19 11.56
N ASP A 26 0.60 -8.35 11.35
CA ASP A 26 0.41 -6.96 10.91
C ASP A 26 -0.26 -6.88 9.54
N LEU A 27 0.19 -7.71 8.58
CA LEU A 27 -0.45 -7.79 7.26
C LEU A 27 -1.90 -8.29 7.32
N LYS A 28 -2.20 -9.22 8.23
CA LYS A 28 -3.58 -9.68 8.47
C LYS A 28 -4.44 -8.56 9.04
N LEU A 29 -3.92 -7.82 10.01
CA LEU A 29 -4.60 -6.67 10.61
C LEU A 29 -4.86 -5.58 9.57
N PHE A 30 -3.85 -5.22 8.77
CA PHE A 30 -4.00 -4.27 7.67
C PHE A 30 -5.10 -4.72 6.69
N LYS A 31 -5.12 -6.01 6.30
CA LYS A 31 -6.17 -6.56 5.45
C LYS A 31 -7.55 -6.41 6.08
N GLN A 32 -7.70 -6.73 7.37
CA GLN A 32 -8.99 -6.61 8.08
C GLN A 32 -9.47 -5.16 8.15
N LEU A 33 -8.59 -4.22 8.47
CA LEU A 33 -8.92 -2.81 8.63
C LEU A 33 -9.22 -2.09 7.31
N THR A 34 -8.69 -2.60 6.20
CA THR A 34 -8.82 -1.98 4.87
C THR A 34 -9.74 -2.73 3.91
N LYS A 35 -10.31 -3.87 4.32
CA LYS A 35 -11.19 -4.67 3.47
C LYS A 35 -12.38 -3.82 2.96
N ASN A 36 -12.72 -3.95 1.68
CA ASN A 36 -13.80 -3.23 1.00
C ASN A 36 -13.65 -1.69 1.00
N ALA A 37 -12.51 -1.16 1.41
CA ALA A 37 -12.23 0.27 1.40
C ALA A 37 -11.43 0.67 0.15
N THR A 38 -11.39 1.99 -0.10
CA THR A 38 -10.41 2.59 -0.99
C THR A 38 -9.09 2.77 -0.24
N VAL A 39 -8.03 2.16 -0.77
CA VAL A 39 -6.67 2.30 -0.25
C VAL A 39 -5.92 3.23 -1.19
N VAL A 40 -5.62 4.43 -0.71
CA VAL A 40 -4.78 5.39 -1.42
C VAL A 40 -3.33 5.13 -1.07
N MET A 41 -2.49 4.98 -2.09
CA MET A 41 -1.06 4.73 -1.94
C MET A 41 -0.25 5.53 -2.96
N GLY A 42 1.05 5.72 -2.69
CA GLY A 42 1.95 6.32 -3.66
C GLY A 42 2.44 5.30 -4.70
N ARG A 43 2.96 5.80 -5.83
CA ARG A 43 3.58 4.97 -6.88
C ARG A 43 4.61 3.96 -6.35
N LYS A 44 5.55 4.38 -5.49
CA LYS A 44 6.59 3.47 -4.98
C LYS A 44 6.01 2.33 -4.12
N THR A 45 4.95 2.60 -3.36
CA THR A 45 4.23 1.57 -2.59
C THR A 45 3.56 0.58 -3.53
N MET A 46 2.93 1.04 -4.60
CA MET A 46 2.40 0.16 -5.66
C MET A 46 3.52 -0.71 -6.25
N GLU A 47 4.68 -0.14 -6.58
CA GLU A 47 5.83 -0.86 -7.15
C GLU A 47 6.41 -1.91 -6.20
N SER A 48 6.36 -1.68 -4.88
CA SER A 48 6.78 -2.68 -3.88
C SER A 48 5.82 -3.88 -3.74
N LEU A 49 4.58 -3.74 -4.22
CA LEU A 49 3.58 -4.80 -4.13
C LEU A 49 3.70 -5.75 -5.32
N LYS A 50 3.72 -7.06 -5.03
CA LYS A 50 3.72 -8.10 -6.08
C LYS A 50 2.42 -8.15 -6.89
N ARG A 51 1.31 -7.70 -6.30
CA ARG A 51 -0.04 -7.71 -6.90
C ARG A 51 -0.95 -6.69 -6.21
N PRO A 52 -2.03 -6.24 -6.88
CA PRO A 52 -3.06 -5.43 -6.24
C PRO A 52 -3.60 -6.08 -4.98
N LEU A 53 -4.02 -5.25 -4.03
CA LEU A 53 -4.63 -5.73 -2.81
C LEU A 53 -6.04 -6.23 -3.13
N PRO A 54 -6.36 -7.53 -2.95
CA PRO A 54 -7.68 -8.06 -3.28
C PRO A 54 -8.77 -7.45 -2.40
N GLU A 55 -10.00 -7.40 -2.93
CA GLU A 55 -11.20 -6.87 -2.24
C GLU A 55 -11.05 -5.41 -1.79
N ARG A 56 -10.25 -4.62 -2.51
CA ARG A 56 -9.94 -3.22 -2.23
C ARG A 56 -9.87 -2.42 -3.51
N HIS A 57 -10.28 -1.15 -3.44
CA HIS A 57 -10.06 -0.20 -4.52
C HIS A 57 -8.67 0.42 -4.33
N ASN A 58 -7.69 -0.01 -5.15
CA ASN A 58 -6.29 0.40 -5.02
C ASN A 58 -6.05 1.69 -5.82
N LEU A 59 -6.08 2.84 -5.16
CA LEU A 59 -5.89 4.14 -5.78
C LEU A 59 -4.43 4.60 -5.66
N VAL A 60 -3.82 4.99 -6.76
CA VAL A 60 -2.39 5.34 -6.85
C VAL A 60 -2.24 6.82 -7.13
N LEU A 61 -1.69 7.55 -6.17
CA LEU A 61 -1.34 8.95 -6.32
C LEU A 61 0.05 9.06 -6.96
N THR A 62 0.08 9.63 -8.17
CA THR A 62 1.31 9.83 -8.93
C THR A 62 1.19 11.05 -9.84
N ARG A 63 2.29 11.78 -10.03
CA ARG A 63 2.38 12.84 -11.05
C ARG A 63 2.86 12.32 -12.40
N SER A 64 3.38 11.09 -12.43
CA SER A 64 3.86 10.45 -13.65
C SER A 64 2.70 9.90 -14.45
N ARG A 65 2.70 10.14 -15.77
CA ARG A 65 1.77 9.52 -16.74
C ARG A 65 2.18 8.10 -17.15
N GLY A 66 3.08 7.48 -16.39
CA GLY A 66 3.56 6.13 -16.64
C GLY A 66 2.47 5.06 -16.50
N TYR A 67 2.80 3.85 -16.94
CA TYR A 67 1.90 2.70 -16.87
C TYR A 67 1.50 2.36 -15.42
N ILE A 68 0.21 2.10 -15.21
CA ILE A 68 -0.36 1.60 -13.96
C ILE A 68 -0.92 0.19 -14.24
N PRO A 69 -0.44 -0.85 -13.55
CA PRO A 69 -0.90 -2.21 -13.79
C PRO A 69 -2.39 -2.41 -13.48
N ASN A 70 -3.03 -3.35 -14.18
CA ASN A 70 -4.42 -3.71 -13.93
C ASN A 70 -4.69 -4.05 -12.45
N GLY A 71 -5.81 -3.54 -11.94
CA GLY A 71 -6.21 -3.66 -10.53
C GLY A 71 -5.69 -2.54 -9.62
N PHE A 72 -4.83 -1.67 -10.15
CA PHE A 72 -4.54 -0.34 -9.60
C PHE A 72 -5.20 0.74 -10.47
N TYR A 73 -5.57 1.85 -9.86
CA TYR A 73 -6.26 2.96 -10.53
C TYR A 73 -5.52 4.27 -10.25
N PRO A 74 -5.25 5.12 -11.26
CA PRO A 74 -4.71 6.45 -11.00
C PRO A 74 -5.69 7.27 -10.17
N ALA A 75 -5.19 8.00 -9.18
CA ALA A 75 -5.88 9.21 -8.73
C ALA A 75 -5.83 10.22 -9.89
N GLY A 76 -6.99 10.77 -10.26
CA GLY A 76 -7.11 11.76 -11.34
C GLY A 76 -6.23 12.99 -11.15
#